data_AF-A0A7C1CDX2-F1
#
_entry.id   AF-A0A7C1CDX2-F1
#
_cell.length_a   1.000
_cell.length_b   1.000
_cell.length_c   1.000
_cell.angle_alpha   90.00
_cell.angle_beta   90.00
_cell.angle_gamma   90.00
#
_symmetry.space_group_name_H-M   'P 1'
#
loop_
_entity.id
_entity.type
_entity.pdbx_description
1 polymer ?
#
loop_
_entity_poly.entity_id
_entity_poly.type
_entity_poly.pdbx_seq_one_letter_code
_entity_poly.pdbx_strand_id
1 'polypeptide(L)'
;MVLERPFTLEEKYISDMCWLITEWNEPATLDNPKCKILAAALFSAKSTLPKGSPRRVFIQDLAASLNRKGLLKNEKVDTFTKIGYNYMEI
;
A
#
# COMPACT_ATOMS: atom_id res chain seq x y z
N MET A 1 20.19 -10.54 18.71
CA MET A 1 18.75 -10.85 18.54
C MET A 1 18.05 -9.56 18.17
N VAL A 2 17.66 -9.39 16.90
CA VAL A 2 16.72 -8.32 16.55
C VAL A 2 15.36 -8.83 17.01
N LEU A 3 14.82 -8.23 18.06
CA LEU A 3 13.46 -8.51 18.51
C LEU A 3 12.54 -7.93 17.43
N GLU A 4 11.99 -8.78 16.56
CA GLU A 4 10.96 -8.38 15.61
C GLU A 4 9.74 -7.93 16.42
N ARG A 5 9.52 -6.61 16.50
CA ARG A 5 8.28 -6.09 17.05
C ARG A 5 7.13 -6.60 16.17
N PRO A 6 6.00 -7.04 16.74
CA PRO A 6 4.83 -7.33 15.93
C PRO A 6 4.42 -6.07 15.16
N PHE A 7 4.16 -6.22 13.86
CA PHE A 7 3.64 -5.12 13.04
C PHE A 7 2.33 -4.59 13.64
N THR A 8 2.19 -3.26 13.65
CA THR A 8 0.86 -2.66 13.83
C THR A 8 -0.05 -3.04 12.67
N LEU A 9 -1.37 -2.93 12.85
CA LEU A 9 -2.33 -3.28 11.80
C LEU A 9 -2.12 -2.43 10.53
N GLU A 10 -1.79 -1.14 10.69
CA GLU A 10 -1.47 -0.25 9.56
C GLU A 10 -0.23 -0.71 8.80
N GLU A 11 0.83 -1.05 9.52
CA GLU A 11 2.08 -1.54 8.94
C GLU A 11 1.90 -2.85 8.20
N LYS A 12 1.07 -3.75 8.72
CA LYS A 12 0.72 -4.99 8.03
C LYS A 12 0.05 -4.70 6.69
N TYR A 13 -0.94 -3.81 6.64
CA TYR A 13 -1.58 -3.46 5.37
C TYR A 13 -0.64 -2.82 4.37
N ILE A 14 0.24 -1.92 4.82
CA ILE A 14 1.26 -1.32 3.95
C ILE A 14 2.20 -2.40 3.40
N SER A 15 2.66 -3.32 4.24
CA SER A 15 3.50 -4.45 3.84
C SER A 15 2.80 -5.35 2.81
N ASP A 16 1.55 -5.73 3.08
CA ASP A 16 0.73 -6.56 2.19
C ASP A 16 0.51 -5.87 0.83
N MET A 17 0.20 -4.56 0.82
CA MET A 17 0.09 -3.78 -0.43
C MET A 17 1.42 -3.72 -1.18
N CYS A 18 2.53 -3.53 -0.47
CA CYS A 18 3.85 -3.46 -1.08
C CYS A 18 4.24 -4.80 -1.72
N TRP A 19 3.91 -5.93 -1.08
CA TRP A 19 4.11 -7.28 -1.63
C TRP A 19 3.38 -7.55 -2.95
N LEU A 20 2.29 -6.83 -3.21
CA LEU A 20 1.55 -6.96 -4.46
C LEU A 20 2.20 -6.20 -5.62
N ILE A 21 3.09 -5.25 -5.35
CA ILE A 21 3.83 -4.46 -6.34
C ILE A 21 5.05 -5.28 -6.79
N THR A 22 4.97 -5.85 -7.99
CA THR A 22 5.68 -7.08 -8.40
C THR A 22 7.03 -6.90 -9.10
N GLU A 23 7.53 -5.69 -9.32
CA GLU A 23 8.83 -5.51 -10.01
C GLU A 23 10.04 -5.44 -9.08
N TRP A 24 9.88 -5.73 -7.79
CA TRP A 24 10.99 -5.63 -6.87
C TRP A 24 11.50 -7.04 -6.62
N ASN A 25 12.66 -7.36 -7.23
CA ASN A 25 13.41 -8.60 -6.99
C ASN A 25 14.01 -8.66 -5.56
N GLU A 26 13.41 -7.92 -4.63
CA GLU A 26 13.83 -7.74 -3.24
C GLU A 26 12.61 -8.01 -2.36
N PRO A 27 12.82 -8.52 -1.13
CA PRO A 27 11.72 -8.71 -0.21
C PRO A 27 11.01 -7.38 0.07
N ALA A 28 9.69 -7.35 -0.10
CA ALA A 28 8.87 -6.17 0.16
C ALA A 28 8.62 -6.03 1.67
N THR A 29 9.69 -5.70 2.42
CA THR A 29 9.61 -5.32 3.83
C THR A 29 9.43 -3.81 3.96
N LEU A 30 8.97 -3.31 5.11
CA LEU A 30 8.92 -1.86 5.37
C LEU A 30 10.30 -1.18 5.34
N ASP A 31 11.37 -1.97 5.48
CA ASP A 31 12.73 -1.49 5.33
C ASP A 31 13.12 -1.23 3.88
N ASN A 32 12.39 -1.81 2.92
CA ASN A 32 12.60 -1.53 1.50
C ASN A 32 12.31 -0.02 1.23
N PRO A 33 13.28 0.75 0.71
CA PRO A 33 13.12 2.19 0.47
C PRO A 33 11.90 2.53 -0.37
N LYS A 34 11.55 1.61 -1.25
CA LYS A 34 10.54 1.78 -2.26
C LYS A 34 9.16 1.53 -1.57
N CYS A 35 9.07 0.65 -0.55
CA CYS A 35 7.87 0.49 0.29
C CYS A 35 7.66 1.72 1.20
N LYS A 36 8.73 2.39 1.62
CA LYS A 36 8.65 3.65 2.40
C LYS A 36 7.98 4.77 1.60
N ILE A 37 8.18 4.81 0.28
CA ILE A 37 7.47 5.76 -0.60
C ILE A 37 5.97 5.48 -0.59
N LEU A 38 5.56 4.21 -0.72
CA LEU A 38 4.16 3.83 -0.61
C LEU A 38 3.58 4.20 0.76
N ALA A 39 4.29 3.88 1.85
CA ALA A 39 3.89 4.23 3.21
C ALA A 39 3.68 5.74 3.38
N ALA A 40 4.61 6.56 2.89
CA ALA A 40 4.51 8.02 2.95
C ALA A 40 3.33 8.56 2.14
N ALA A 41 3.11 8.04 0.93
CA ALA A 41 1.99 8.43 0.08
C ALA A 41 0.63 8.08 0.72
N LEU A 42 0.52 6.86 1.27
CA LEU A 42 -0.67 6.39 1.97
C LEU A 42 -0.95 7.23 3.23
N PHE A 43 0.08 7.50 4.03
CA PHE A 43 -0.03 8.34 5.22
C PHE A 43 -0.44 9.77 4.87
N SER A 44 0.19 10.37 3.85
CA SER A 44 -0.13 11.72 3.39
C SER A 44 -1.59 11.82 2.91
N ALA A 45 -2.04 10.87 2.08
CA ALA A 45 -3.42 10.83 1.62
C ALA A 45 -4.41 10.61 2.78
N LYS A 46 -4.12 9.68 3.70
CA LYS A 46 -4.95 9.40 4.87
C LYS A 46 -5.05 10.60 5.81
N SER A 47 -3.97 11.35 6.02
CA SER A 47 -3.96 12.52 6.91
C SER A 47 -4.62 13.76 6.30
N THR A 48 -4.63 13.87 4.97
CA THR A 48 -5.12 15.07 4.26
C THR A 48 -6.57 14.92 3.80
N LEU A 49 -6.95 13.74 3.30
CA LEU A 49 -8.27 13.51 2.72
C LEU A 49 -9.30 13.14 3.80
N PRO A 50 -10.55 13.63 3.69
CA PRO A 50 -11.62 13.20 4.58
C PRO A 50 -11.93 11.71 4.39
N LYS A 51 -12.39 11.05 5.47
CA LYS A 51 -12.77 9.62 5.44
C LYS A 51 -13.86 9.32 4.39
N GLY A 52 -13.96 8.07 3.96
CA GLY A 52 -14.92 7.63 2.95
C GLY A 52 -14.44 7.80 1.50
N SER A 53 -15.30 8.34 0.64
CA SER A 53 -15.10 8.32 -0.82
C SER A 53 -13.75 8.88 -1.29
N PRO A 54 -13.26 10.03 -0.81
CA PRO A 54 -12.01 10.60 -1.33
C PRO A 54 -10.79 9.71 -1.11
N ARG A 55 -10.68 9.05 0.05
CA ARG A 55 -9.60 8.09 0.32
C ARG A 55 -9.70 6.83 -0.55
N ARG A 56 -10.92 6.35 -0.81
CA ARG A 56 -11.14 5.19 -1.70
C ARG A 56 -10.77 5.50 -3.14
N VAL A 57 -11.14 6.68 -3.64
CA VAL A 57 -10.75 7.15 -4.98
C VAL A 57 -9.23 7.24 -5.10
N PHE A 58 -8.54 7.79 -4.09
CA PHE A 58 -7.07 7.80 -4.09
C PHE A 58 -6.46 6.39 -4.25
N ILE A 59 -6.98 5.39 -3.53
CA ILE A 59 -6.49 4.00 -3.66
C ILE A 59 -6.78 3.43 -5.05
N GLN A 60 -7.95 3.71 -5.63
CA GLN A 60 -8.29 3.27 -7.00
C GLN A 60 -7.34 3.88 -8.03
N ASP A 61 -7.11 5.19 -7.94
CA ASP A 61 -6.22 5.92 -8.85
C ASP A 61 -4.76 5.46 -8.71
N LEU A 62 -4.33 5.17 -7.49
CA LEU A 62 -3.02 4.60 -7.21
C LEU A 62 -2.89 3.21 -7.85
N ALA A 63 -3.86 2.32 -7.62
CA ALA A 63 -3.87 0.97 -8.19
C ALA A 63 -3.84 1.01 -9.72
N ALA A 64 -4.70 1.83 -10.34
CA ALA A 64 -4.73 2.04 -11.78
C ALA A 64 -3.41 2.59 -12.32
N SER A 65 -2.79 3.54 -11.61
CA SER A 65 -1.50 4.12 -12.00
C SER A 65 -0.35 3.12 -11.92
N LEU A 66 -0.29 2.32 -10.85
CA LEU A 66 0.70 1.24 -10.71
C LEU A 66 0.52 0.18 -11.79
N ASN A 67 -0.72 -0.17 -12.11
CA ASN A 67 -1.05 -1.14 -13.12
C ASN A 67 -0.65 -0.68 -14.54
N ARG A 68 -0.98 0.56 -14.92
CA ARG A 68 -0.55 1.15 -16.20
C ARG A 68 0.97 1.20 -16.37
N LYS A 69 1.71 1.27 -15.26
CA LYS A 69 3.17 1.26 -15.25
C LYS A 69 3.79 -0.13 -15.22
N GLY A 70 2.98 -1.20 -15.23
CA GLY A 70 3.46 -2.58 -15.12
C GLY A 70 3.92 -3.00 -13.71
N LEU A 71 3.82 -2.10 -12.73
CA LEU A 71 4.29 -2.33 -11.35
C LEU A 71 3.32 -3.20 -10.55
N LEU A 72 2.05 -3.22 -10.92
CA LEU A 72 0.99 -4.03 -10.30
C LEU A 72 0.30 -4.86 -11.38
N LYS A 73 0.37 -6.18 -11.28
CA LYS A 73 -0.31 -7.06 -12.25
C LYS A 73 -1.83 -6.93 -12.17
N ASN A 74 -2.52 -7.07 -13.29
CA ASN A 74 -3.98 -6.93 -13.40
C ASN A 74 -4.72 -7.78 -12.36
N GLU A 75 -4.33 -9.04 -12.19
CA GLU A 75 -4.96 -9.99 -11.27
C GLU A 75 -4.78 -9.63 -9.79
N LYS A 76 -3.87 -8.70 -9.46
CA LYS A 76 -3.61 -8.23 -8.09
C LYS A 76 -4.31 -6.90 -7.77
N VAL A 77 -4.89 -6.22 -8.76
CA VAL A 77 -5.49 -4.88 -8.59
C VAL A 77 -6.62 -4.88 -7.56
N ASP A 78 -7.52 -5.85 -7.63
CA ASP A 78 -8.65 -5.95 -6.71
C ASP A 78 -8.19 -6.17 -5.27
N THR A 79 -7.21 -7.06 -5.07
CA THR A 79 -6.64 -7.36 -3.76
C THR A 79 -5.92 -6.14 -3.19
N PHE A 80 -5.10 -5.46 -3.99
CA PHE A 80 -4.41 -4.23 -3.60
C PHE A 80 -5.40 -3.15 -3.17
N THR A 81 -6.46 -2.97 -3.94
CA THR A 81 -7.50 -1.97 -3.70
C THR A 81 -8.25 -2.25 -2.39
N LYS A 82 -8.65 -3.52 -2.15
CA LYS A 82 -9.32 -3.93 -0.91
C LYS A 82 -8.47 -3.68 0.33
N ILE A 83 -7.18 -4.00 0.28
CA ILE A 83 -6.26 -3.76 1.39
C ILE A 83 -6.09 -2.25 1.62
N GLY A 84 -5.93 -1.47 0.55
CA GLY A 84 -5.82 -0.02 0.63
C GLY A 84 -7.06 0.62 1.26
N TYR A 85 -8.26 0.12 0.96
CA TYR A 85 -9.48 0.59 1.62
C TYR A 85 -9.46 0.32 3.12
N ASN A 86 -9.08 -0.90 3.52
CA ASN A 86 -8.99 -1.24 4.93
C ASN A 86 -8.01 -0.32 5.66
N TYR A 87 -6.83 -0.04 5.07
CA TYR A 87 -5.85 0.91 5.62
C TYR A 87 -6.43 2.33 5.79
N MET A 88 -7.21 2.80 4.81
CA MET A 88 -7.72 4.17 4.77
C MET A 88 -8.83 4.45 5.80
N GLU A 89 -9.54 3.42 6.25
CA GLU A 89 -10.74 3.56 7.09
C GLU A 89 -10.47 3.38 8.59
N ILE A 90 -9.34 2.77 8.97
CA ILE A 90 -8.83 2.76 10.36
C ILE A 90 -8.64 4.21 10.81
#